data_AF-A0A2M4BQG7-F1
#
_entry.id   AF-A0A2M4BQG7-F1
#
_cell.length_a   1.000
_cell.length_b   1.000
_cell.length_c   1.000
_cell.angle_alpha   90.00
_cell.angle_beta   90.00
_cell.angle_gamma   90.00
#
_symmetry.space_group_name_H-M   'P 1'
#
loop_
_entity.id
_entity.type
_entity.pdbx_description
1 polymer ?
#
loop_
_entity_poly.entity_id
_entity_poly.type
_entity_poly.pdbx_seq_one_letter_code
_entity_poly.pdbx_strand_id
1 'polypeptide(L)'
;MQKVIVKTTKDKGRGLYASELIHDGSIIFEEEPLVSCQYSWNAAYGYLACEYCLHPLETAERNVQRLANDSTILLPLPDCCSVEAKLVNQAKCEGCEVVYCSRDCLDRALKQYHGAICLGTDAQNEQHPVNLLVDFWKKMHYPPETCGIMLFVKIVGMFQQSSDPEGLRKQLLDFVHSSVNEDLRIFHKMLGDKFVQQIEQLYDRFAAAFSVQTNERLNWLTLEAFKSLIALVGTNGQGIGTSSFGDWVKTVSERQLDQQTRQSVDELIDELYNKMDEVVGTFLNNEGSALYAMQSKINHSCTPNAEIVFPKSNHVLALRALRDLAPGEEICISYLDECNLQRSRHSRQKNLREYYLFECQCERCESQIADPDETSEEEEDADDGDEDEDMDDSD
;
A
#
# COMPACT_ATOMS: atom_id res chain seq x y z
N MET A 1 -4.25 26.62 -7.52
CA MET A 1 -3.38 27.34 -6.56
C MET A 1 -3.45 26.56 -5.27
N GLN A 2 -2.32 26.03 -4.80
CA GLN A 2 -2.30 24.99 -3.77
C GLN A 2 -2.68 25.56 -2.39
N LYS A 3 -3.65 24.92 -1.72
CA LYS A 3 -4.02 25.13 -0.31
C LYS A 3 -2.88 24.80 0.67
N VAL A 4 -1.73 24.38 0.13
CA VAL A 4 -0.61 23.82 0.87
C VAL A 4 0.72 24.32 0.33
N ILE A 5 1.73 24.35 1.19
CA ILE A 5 3.13 24.61 0.86
C ILE A 5 4.01 23.55 1.51
N VAL A 6 5.11 23.20 0.86
CA VAL A 6 6.14 22.31 1.44
C VAL A 6 7.16 23.19 2.16
N LYS A 7 7.48 22.85 3.41
CA LYS A 7 8.59 23.46 4.16
C LYS A 7 9.56 22.38 4.61
N THR A 8 10.81 22.74 4.80
CA THR A 8 11.83 21.84 5.36
C THR A 8 12.25 22.35 6.73
N THR A 9 12.12 21.52 7.76
CA THR A 9 12.64 21.77 9.11
C THR A 9 13.87 20.89 9.35
N LYS A 10 14.67 21.26 10.36
CA LYS A 10 15.87 20.49 10.71
C LYS A 10 15.50 19.13 11.33
N ASP A 11 14.38 19.11 12.05
CA ASP A 11 13.96 18.04 12.96
C ASP A 11 13.04 17.02 12.29
N LYS A 12 12.22 17.44 11.31
CA LYS A 12 11.26 16.56 10.60
C LYS A 12 11.53 16.45 9.10
N GLY A 13 12.57 17.10 8.59
CA GLY A 13 12.79 17.18 7.15
C GLY A 13 11.65 17.93 6.46
N ARG A 14 11.14 17.40 5.35
CA ARG A 14 10.03 18.05 4.60
C ARG A 14 8.70 17.77 5.28
N GLY A 15 7.85 18.79 5.33
CA GLY A 15 6.48 18.70 5.81
C GLY A 15 5.53 19.52 4.95
N LEU A 16 4.24 19.17 4.99
CA LEU A 16 3.18 19.90 4.30
C LEU A 16 2.47 20.84 5.27
N TYR A 17 2.23 22.09 4.86
CA TYR A 17 1.65 23.12 5.72
C TYR A 17 0.51 23.82 4.99
N ALA A 18 -0.57 24.14 5.71
CA ALA A 18 -1.69 24.90 5.18
C ALA A 18 -1.22 26.31 4.75
N SER A 19 -1.55 26.73 3.53
CA SER A 19 -1.25 28.10 3.04
C SER A 19 -2.37 29.10 3.31
N GLU A 20 -3.57 28.58 3.58
CA GLU A 20 -4.79 29.31 3.91
C GLU A 20 -5.64 28.49 4.89
N LEU A 21 -6.79 29.03 5.32
CA LEU A 21 -7.75 28.28 6.15
C LEU A 21 -8.31 27.11 5.34
N ILE A 22 -8.20 25.89 5.88
CA ILE A 22 -8.80 24.69 5.31
C ILE A 22 -9.91 24.26 6.25
N HIS A 23 -11.12 24.08 5.73
CA HIS A 23 -12.27 23.67 6.54
C HIS A 23 -12.31 22.16 6.77
N ASP A 24 -12.90 21.77 7.91
CA ASP A 24 -13.26 20.39 8.21
C ASP A 24 -13.96 19.68 7.04
N GLY A 25 -13.59 18.42 6.80
CA GLY A 25 -14.10 17.57 5.73
C GLY A 25 -13.65 17.96 4.32
N SER A 26 -12.92 19.06 4.14
CA SER A 26 -12.50 19.52 2.81
C SER A 26 -11.41 18.62 2.22
N ILE A 27 -11.52 18.37 0.91
CA ILE A 27 -10.40 17.82 0.14
C ILE A 27 -9.33 18.91 -0.04
N ILE A 28 -8.13 18.61 0.45
CA ILE A 28 -6.95 19.46 0.38
C ILE A 28 -6.34 19.36 -1.02
N PHE A 29 -6.08 18.14 -1.49
CA PHE A 29 -5.69 17.82 -2.86
C PHE A 29 -6.04 16.37 -3.22
N GLU A 30 -6.09 16.08 -4.52
CA GLU A 30 -6.09 14.72 -5.08
C GLU A 30 -4.75 14.47 -5.80
N GLU A 31 -4.27 13.22 -5.79
CA GLU A 31 -3.02 12.84 -6.42
C GLU A 31 -3.12 11.46 -7.09
N GLU A 32 -2.62 11.37 -8.32
CA GLU A 32 -2.34 10.08 -8.98
C GLU A 32 -0.93 9.62 -8.62
N PRO A 33 -0.70 8.31 -8.41
CA PRO A 33 0.62 7.82 -8.01
C PRO A 33 1.61 7.87 -9.17
N LEU A 34 2.89 7.93 -8.84
CA LEU A 34 3.97 7.66 -9.78
C LEU A 34 3.87 6.23 -10.33
N VAL A 35 3.59 5.28 -9.44
CA VAL A 35 3.42 3.86 -9.74
C VAL A 35 2.58 3.20 -8.63
N SER A 36 1.74 2.24 -9.01
CA SER A 36 0.90 1.45 -8.09
C SER A 36 0.88 -0.01 -8.50
N CYS A 37 0.71 -0.92 -7.54
CA CYS A 37 0.56 -2.34 -7.80
C CYS A 37 -0.25 -3.04 -6.72
N GLN A 38 -1.01 -4.07 -7.10
CA GLN A 38 -1.65 -5.00 -6.18
C GLN A 38 -0.57 -5.84 -5.48
N TYR A 39 -0.80 -6.23 -4.24
CA TYR A 39 0.09 -7.16 -3.52
C TYR A 39 0.06 -8.56 -4.14
N SER A 40 1.17 -9.29 -3.99
CA SER A 40 1.37 -10.58 -4.68
C SER A 40 0.45 -11.67 -4.14
N TRP A 41 0.24 -11.69 -2.82
CA TRP A 41 -0.69 -12.60 -2.15
C TRP A 41 -2.15 -12.25 -2.49
N ASN A 42 -2.50 -10.97 -2.56
CA ASN A 42 -3.84 -10.54 -2.95
C ASN A 42 -4.16 -11.02 -4.38
N ALA A 43 -3.24 -10.85 -5.34
CA ALA A 43 -3.38 -11.43 -6.67
C ALA A 43 -3.46 -12.97 -6.65
N ALA A 44 -2.67 -13.65 -5.82
CA ALA A 44 -2.69 -15.11 -5.68
C ALA A 44 -4.01 -15.66 -5.10
N TYR A 45 -4.65 -14.91 -4.20
CA TYR A 45 -5.99 -15.21 -3.67
C TYR A 45 -7.14 -14.83 -4.63
N GLY A 46 -6.81 -14.39 -5.85
CA GLY A 46 -7.77 -14.16 -6.92
C GLY A 46 -8.55 -12.85 -6.81
N TYR A 47 -8.04 -11.87 -6.06
CA TYR A 47 -8.63 -10.54 -6.00
C TYR A 47 -8.55 -9.83 -7.36
N LEU A 48 -9.70 -9.36 -7.85
CA LEU A 48 -9.83 -8.82 -9.19
C LEU A 48 -9.74 -7.29 -9.19
N ALA A 49 -8.59 -6.77 -9.58
CA ALA A 49 -8.31 -5.34 -9.67
C ALA A 49 -7.68 -4.97 -11.01
N CYS A 50 -7.96 -3.74 -11.47
CA CYS A 50 -7.34 -3.17 -12.66
C CYS A 50 -5.81 -3.13 -12.46
N GLU A 51 -5.06 -3.73 -13.39
CA GLU A 51 -3.59 -3.81 -13.29
C GLU A 51 -2.94 -2.42 -13.16
N TYR A 52 -3.54 -1.40 -13.78
CA TYR A 52 -3.06 -0.02 -13.73
C TYR A 52 -3.49 0.75 -12.48
N CYS A 53 -4.80 0.86 -12.26
CA CYS A 53 -5.36 1.80 -11.27
C CYS A 53 -5.95 1.13 -10.03
N LEU A 54 -5.85 -0.20 -9.90
CA LEU A 54 -6.43 -0.98 -8.79
C LEU A 54 -7.96 -0.89 -8.64
N HIS A 55 -8.66 -0.25 -9.58
CA HIS A 55 -10.12 -0.23 -9.55
C HIS A 55 -10.68 -1.66 -9.56
N PRO A 56 -11.63 -2.01 -8.68
CA PRO A 56 -12.22 -3.35 -8.67
C PRO A 56 -12.82 -3.73 -10.03
N LEU A 57 -12.63 -4.98 -10.43
CA LEU A 57 -13.09 -5.52 -11.73
C LEU A 57 -14.29 -6.45 -11.61
N GLU A 58 -14.95 -6.46 -10.46
CA GLU A 58 -16.13 -7.26 -10.17
C GLU A 58 -17.13 -6.48 -9.30
N THR A 59 -18.38 -6.91 -9.28
CA THR A 59 -19.42 -6.31 -8.42
C THR A 59 -19.17 -6.64 -6.95
N ALA A 60 -19.80 -5.91 -6.03
CA ALA A 60 -19.75 -6.22 -4.61
C ALA A 60 -20.26 -7.64 -4.34
N GLU A 61 -21.36 -8.03 -5.01
CA GLU A 61 -21.96 -9.36 -4.84
C GLU A 61 -21.03 -10.47 -5.33
N ARG A 62 -20.44 -10.33 -6.53
CA ARG A 62 -19.49 -11.32 -7.06
C ARG A 62 -18.22 -11.41 -6.20
N ASN A 63 -17.75 -10.28 -5.70
CA ASN A 63 -16.61 -10.21 -4.81
C ASN A 63 -16.86 -11.03 -3.54
N VAL A 64 -17.98 -10.80 -2.85
CA VAL A 64 -18.34 -11.55 -1.64
C VAL A 64 -18.62 -13.03 -1.96
N GLN A 65 -19.38 -13.35 -3.02
CA GLN A 65 -19.65 -14.73 -3.41
C GLN A 65 -18.35 -15.53 -3.63
N ARG A 66 -17.36 -14.90 -4.25
CA ARG A 66 -16.05 -15.50 -4.49
C ARG A 66 -15.25 -15.63 -3.19
N LEU A 67 -15.12 -14.55 -2.42
CA LEU A 67 -14.30 -14.51 -1.21
C LEU A 67 -14.87 -15.33 -0.06
N ALA A 68 -16.19 -15.50 0.01
CA ALA A 68 -16.85 -16.39 0.95
C ALA A 68 -17.07 -17.81 0.40
N ASN A 69 -16.63 -18.09 -0.84
CA ASN A 69 -16.86 -19.35 -1.54
C ASN A 69 -18.33 -19.82 -1.51
N ASP A 70 -19.27 -18.88 -1.66
CA ASP A 70 -20.72 -19.10 -1.61
C ASP A 70 -21.43 -18.30 -2.71
N SER A 71 -21.73 -18.99 -3.82
CA SER A 71 -22.46 -18.41 -4.96
C SER A 71 -23.94 -18.08 -4.69
N THR A 72 -24.48 -18.42 -3.51
CA THR A 72 -25.89 -18.19 -3.17
C THR A 72 -26.12 -16.85 -2.45
N ILE A 73 -25.03 -16.17 -2.04
CA ILE A 73 -25.10 -14.85 -1.41
C ILE A 73 -25.73 -13.83 -2.36
N LEU A 74 -26.70 -13.07 -1.84
CA LEU A 74 -27.33 -11.96 -2.55
C LEU A 74 -27.16 -10.69 -1.72
N LEU A 75 -26.60 -9.64 -2.32
CA LEU A 75 -26.46 -8.35 -1.63
C LEU A 75 -27.72 -7.50 -1.82
N PRO A 76 -28.29 -6.94 -0.73
CA PRO A 76 -29.35 -5.96 -0.84
C PRO A 76 -28.82 -4.65 -1.46
N LEU A 77 -29.71 -3.73 -1.82
CA LEU A 77 -29.34 -2.38 -2.28
C LEU A 77 -28.29 -2.39 -3.43
N PRO A 78 -28.57 -3.04 -4.59
CA PRO A 78 -27.60 -3.18 -5.68
C PRO A 78 -27.20 -1.83 -6.29
N ASP A 79 -28.01 -0.78 -6.10
CA ASP A 79 -27.72 0.60 -6.49
C ASP A 79 -26.57 1.24 -5.68
N CYS A 80 -26.16 0.63 -4.57
CA CYS A 80 -24.97 1.02 -3.81
C CYS A 80 -23.65 0.48 -4.41
N CYS A 81 -23.70 -0.40 -5.41
CA CYS A 81 -22.49 -0.94 -6.06
C CYS A 81 -22.04 -0.06 -7.24
N SER A 82 -20.95 0.68 -7.08
CA SER A 82 -20.45 1.64 -8.08
C SER A 82 -19.78 1.02 -9.32
N VAL A 83 -19.41 -0.26 -9.24
CA VAL A 83 -18.59 -0.95 -10.26
C VAL A 83 -19.40 -1.46 -11.44
N GLU A 84 -20.70 -1.73 -11.26
CA GLU A 84 -21.58 -2.35 -12.28
C GLU A 84 -21.51 -1.61 -13.62
N ALA A 85 -21.63 -0.28 -13.59
CA ALA A 85 -21.59 0.56 -14.79
C ALA A 85 -20.22 0.57 -15.50
N LYS A 86 -19.15 0.16 -14.82
CA LYS A 86 -17.78 0.18 -15.34
C LYS A 86 -17.33 -1.19 -15.90
N LEU A 87 -18.00 -2.29 -15.55
CA LEU A 87 -17.65 -3.64 -16.02
C LEU A 87 -17.71 -3.80 -17.54
N VAL A 88 -18.58 -3.05 -18.21
CA VAL A 88 -18.75 -3.11 -19.68
C VAL A 88 -17.56 -2.56 -20.47
N ASN A 89 -16.67 -1.79 -19.83
CA ASN A 89 -15.57 -1.10 -20.49
C ASN A 89 -14.21 -1.79 -20.31
N GLN A 90 -14.18 -2.99 -19.73
CA GLN A 90 -12.94 -3.70 -19.48
C GLN A 90 -12.15 -3.98 -20.76
N ALA A 91 -10.84 -3.79 -20.69
CA ALA A 91 -9.90 -4.09 -21.76
C ALA A 91 -8.90 -5.14 -21.29
N LYS A 92 -8.33 -5.90 -22.21
CA LYS A 92 -7.28 -6.87 -21.92
C LYS A 92 -6.05 -6.60 -22.76
N CYS A 93 -4.88 -6.90 -22.21
CA CYS A 93 -3.66 -6.97 -23.02
C CYS A 93 -3.76 -8.13 -24.02
N GLU A 94 -3.44 -7.90 -25.29
CA GLU A 94 -3.48 -8.95 -26.33
C GLU A 94 -2.39 -10.01 -26.14
N GLY A 95 -1.32 -9.70 -25.41
CA GLY A 95 -0.21 -10.62 -25.17
C GLY A 95 -0.42 -11.51 -23.96
N CYS A 96 -0.64 -10.91 -22.78
CA CYS A 96 -0.70 -11.62 -21.50
C CYS A 96 -2.10 -11.74 -20.89
N GLU A 97 -3.13 -11.24 -21.58
CA GLU A 97 -4.54 -11.27 -21.17
C GLU A 97 -4.89 -10.54 -19.87
N VAL A 98 -3.92 -9.85 -19.23
CA VAL A 98 -4.17 -9.09 -18.01
C VAL A 98 -5.25 -8.02 -18.23
N VAL A 99 -6.11 -7.83 -17.23
CA VAL A 99 -7.35 -7.05 -17.33
C VAL A 99 -7.17 -5.63 -16.78
N TYR A 100 -7.78 -4.68 -17.48
CA TYR A 100 -7.84 -3.27 -17.13
C TYR A 100 -9.30 -2.82 -17.09
N CYS A 101 -9.65 -1.88 -16.22
CA CYS A 101 -11.02 -1.38 -16.11
C CYS A 101 -11.49 -0.56 -17.32
N SER A 102 -10.56 -0.14 -18.18
CA SER A 102 -10.83 0.67 -19.37
C SER A 102 -9.72 0.54 -20.41
N ARG A 103 -10.02 0.88 -21.67
CA ARG A 103 -9.00 1.01 -22.72
C ARG A 103 -7.96 2.08 -22.36
N ASP A 104 -8.37 3.19 -21.76
CA ASP A 104 -7.48 4.25 -21.31
C ASP A 104 -6.45 3.75 -20.28
N CYS A 105 -6.87 2.91 -19.33
CA CYS A 105 -5.95 2.29 -18.36
C CYS A 105 -4.95 1.35 -19.05
N LEU A 106 -5.40 0.54 -20.01
CA LEU A 106 -4.51 -0.30 -20.82
C LEU A 106 -3.49 0.53 -21.60
N ASP A 107 -3.94 1.59 -22.30
CA ASP A 107 -3.05 2.42 -23.12
C ASP A 107 -2.05 3.20 -22.25
N ARG A 108 -2.47 3.69 -21.07
CA ARG A 108 -1.57 4.29 -20.07
C ARG A 108 -0.54 3.29 -19.56
N ALA A 109 -0.96 2.08 -19.18
CA ALA A 109 -0.06 1.03 -18.71
C ALA A 109 0.95 0.63 -19.79
N LEU A 110 0.49 0.37 -21.02
CA LEU A 110 1.33 0.03 -22.18
C LEU A 110 2.41 1.08 -22.41
N LYS A 111 2.03 2.36 -22.38
CA LYS A 111 2.97 3.48 -22.54
C LYS A 111 3.92 3.63 -21.35
N GLN A 112 3.46 3.38 -20.13
CA GLN A 112 4.21 3.70 -18.92
C GLN A 112 5.20 2.60 -18.53
N TYR A 113 4.77 1.33 -18.46
CA TYR A 113 5.65 0.22 -18.06
C TYR A 113 5.33 -1.11 -18.76
N HIS A 114 4.05 -1.37 -19.08
CA HIS A 114 3.57 -2.70 -19.41
C HIS A 114 4.17 -3.23 -20.71
N GLY A 115 4.44 -2.39 -21.71
CA GLY A 115 5.06 -2.84 -22.96
C GLY A 115 6.46 -3.45 -22.76
N ALA A 116 7.18 -3.07 -21.70
CA ALA A 116 8.51 -3.61 -21.39
C ALA A 116 8.48 -4.82 -20.43
N ILE A 117 7.44 -4.94 -19.61
CA ILE A 117 7.32 -6.02 -18.60
C ILE A 117 6.23 -7.05 -18.93
N CYS A 118 5.55 -6.92 -20.07
CA CYS A 118 4.52 -7.86 -20.49
C CYS A 118 5.13 -9.25 -20.70
N LEU A 119 4.58 -10.24 -20.00
CA LEU A 119 5.04 -11.64 -20.11
C LEU A 119 4.49 -12.36 -21.34
N GLY A 120 3.61 -11.73 -22.13
CA GLY A 120 2.97 -12.37 -23.26
C GLY A 120 2.33 -13.71 -22.88
N THR A 121 2.57 -14.74 -23.70
CA THR A 121 2.10 -16.11 -23.46
C THR A 121 2.74 -16.79 -22.24
N ASP A 122 3.84 -16.25 -21.71
CA ASP A 122 4.51 -16.76 -20.51
C ASP A 122 3.89 -16.24 -19.20
N ALA A 123 2.78 -15.50 -19.26
CA ALA A 123 2.11 -14.98 -18.07
C ALA A 123 1.77 -16.07 -17.04
N GLN A 124 1.41 -17.27 -17.49
CA GLN A 124 1.10 -18.43 -16.65
C GLN A 124 2.27 -19.43 -16.53
N ASN A 125 3.45 -19.09 -17.05
CA ASN A 125 4.62 -19.97 -17.00
C ASN A 125 5.33 -19.81 -15.65
N GLU A 126 5.15 -20.77 -14.74
CA GLU A 126 5.77 -20.76 -13.41
C GLU A 126 7.30 -20.72 -13.43
N GLN A 127 7.92 -21.16 -14.54
CA GLN A 127 9.37 -21.14 -14.71
C GLN A 127 9.90 -19.83 -15.30
N HIS A 128 9.02 -18.90 -15.66
CA HIS A 128 9.43 -17.59 -16.15
C HIS A 128 10.17 -16.82 -15.03
N PRO A 129 11.31 -16.17 -15.31
CA PRO A 129 12.12 -15.50 -14.28
C PRO A 129 11.35 -14.51 -13.39
N VAL A 130 10.38 -13.77 -13.96
CA VAL A 130 9.50 -12.86 -13.21
C VAL A 130 8.57 -13.61 -12.27
N ASN A 131 8.02 -14.76 -12.68
CA ASN A 131 7.12 -15.55 -11.83
C ASN A 131 7.90 -16.23 -10.69
N LEU A 132 9.12 -16.72 -10.95
CA LEU A 132 10.03 -17.21 -9.91
C LEU A 132 10.43 -16.12 -8.91
N LEU A 133 10.59 -14.88 -9.37
CA LEU A 133 10.86 -13.72 -8.52
C LEU A 133 9.68 -13.43 -7.58
N VAL A 134 8.44 -13.45 -8.09
CA VAL A 134 7.23 -13.25 -7.27
C VAL A 134 7.06 -14.39 -6.26
N ASP A 135 7.31 -15.64 -6.67
CA ASP A 135 7.25 -16.78 -5.75
C ASP A 135 8.30 -16.69 -4.64
N PHE A 136 9.54 -16.30 -4.97
CA PHE A 136 10.58 -16.05 -3.98
C PHE A 136 10.18 -14.94 -3.00
N TRP A 137 9.62 -13.82 -3.50
CA TRP A 137 9.13 -12.73 -2.64
C TRP A 137 8.08 -13.20 -1.64
N LYS A 138 7.07 -13.95 -2.10
CA LYS A 138 6.00 -14.46 -1.23
C LYS A 138 6.51 -15.39 -0.12
N LYS A 139 7.61 -16.11 -0.35
CA LYS A 139 8.28 -16.97 0.65
C LYS A 139 9.14 -16.17 1.62
N MET A 140 9.75 -15.08 1.14
CA MET A 140 10.56 -14.18 1.95
C MET A 140 9.70 -13.24 2.82
N HIS A 141 8.51 -12.88 2.34
CA HIS A 141 7.60 -11.94 2.98
C HIS A 141 6.20 -12.54 3.07
N TYR A 142 5.92 -13.19 4.19
CA TYR A 142 4.58 -13.69 4.49
C TYR A 142 3.63 -12.52 4.79
N PRO A 143 2.32 -12.63 4.54
CA PRO A 143 1.39 -11.57 4.87
C PRO A 143 1.43 -11.17 6.36
N PRO A 144 1.19 -9.89 6.70
CA PRO A 144 0.76 -8.81 5.80
C PRO A 144 1.90 -8.24 4.93
N GLU A 145 1.62 -8.08 3.63
CA GLU A 145 2.54 -7.39 2.71
C GLU A 145 2.52 -5.88 2.98
N THR A 146 3.66 -5.32 3.39
CA THR A 146 3.85 -3.87 3.52
C THR A 146 4.51 -3.27 2.27
N CYS A 147 5.04 -4.12 1.39
CA CYS A 147 5.74 -3.79 0.15
C CYS A 147 5.51 -4.92 -0.87
N GLY A 148 5.59 -4.61 -2.17
CA GLY A 148 5.41 -5.61 -3.22
C GLY A 148 6.52 -5.55 -4.27
N ILE A 149 7.16 -6.70 -4.55
CA ILE A 149 8.21 -6.82 -5.58
C ILE A 149 7.75 -6.32 -6.96
N MET A 150 6.44 -6.41 -7.24
CA MET A 150 5.88 -5.95 -8.50
C MET A 150 5.92 -4.42 -8.68
N LEU A 151 6.03 -3.63 -7.61
CA LEU A 151 6.35 -2.19 -7.75
C LEU A 151 7.74 -1.99 -8.38
N PHE A 152 8.71 -2.84 -8.03
CA PHE A 152 10.09 -2.77 -8.52
C PHE A 152 10.11 -3.14 -9.99
N VAL A 153 9.39 -4.21 -10.35
CA VAL A 153 9.17 -4.63 -11.74
C VAL A 153 8.57 -3.49 -12.55
N LYS A 154 7.52 -2.83 -12.06
CA LYS A 154 6.92 -1.67 -12.75
C LYS A 154 7.87 -0.49 -12.87
N ILE A 155 8.63 -0.14 -11.83
CA ILE A 155 9.62 0.93 -11.87
C ILE A 155 10.68 0.66 -12.94
N VAL A 156 11.18 -0.58 -13.02
CA VAL A 156 12.10 -0.99 -14.08
C VAL A 156 11.47 -0.88 -15.47
N GLY A 157 10.23 -1.34 -15.63
CA GLY A 157 9.45 -1.13 -16.85
C GLY A 157 9.34 0.35 -17.24
N MET A 158 9.14 1.23 -16.25
CA MET A 158 9.13 2.68 -16.48
C MET A 158 10.47 3.20 -16.99
N PHE A 159 11.61 2.78 -16.42
CA PHE A 159 12.92 3.18 -16.93
C PHE A 159 13.19 2.66 -18.35
N GLN A 160 12.78 1.42 -18.64
CA GLN A 160 12.93 0.82 -19.95
C GLN A 160 12.15 1.58 -21.04
N GLN A 161 10.95 2.08 -20.73
CA GLN A 161 10.09 2.79 -21.69
C GLN A 161 10.16 4.32 -21.63
N SER A 162 10.75 4.90 -20.57
CA SER A 162 10.76 6.35 -20.39
C SER A 162 11.50 7.06 -21.51
N SER A 163 10.92 8.15 -22.02
CA SER A 163 11.61 9.10 -22.89
C SER A 163 12.58 10.02 -22.12
N ASP A 164 12.43 10.10 -20.80
CA ASP A 164 13.25 10.92 -19.89
C ASP A 164 13.60 10.12 -18.62
N PRO A 165 14.58 9.19 -18.70
CA PRO A 165 14.98 8.37 -17.56
C PRO A 165 15.62 9.19 -16.43
N GLU A 166 16.28 10.31 -16.74
CA GLU A 166 16.89 11.17 -15.72
C GLU A 166 15.84 11.98 -14.95
N GLY A 167 14.78 12.44 -15.61
CA GLY A 167 13.61 13.01 -14.96
C GLY A 167 12.94 12.03 -14.00
N LEU A 168 12.75 10.78 -14.43
CA LEU A 168 12.19 9.71 -13.59
C LEU A 168 13.11 9.40 -12.39
N ARG A 169 14.43 9.31 -12.61
CA ARG A 169 15.41 9.14 -11.53
C ARG A 169 15.31 10.26 -10.51
N LYS A 170 15.20 11.52 -10.96
CA LYS A 170 15.04 12.67 -10.08
C LYS A 170 13.75 12.60 -9.26
N GLN A 171 12.65 12.13 -9.85
CA GLN A 171 11.40 11.92 -9.13
C GLN A 171 11.54 10.84 -8.04
N LEU A 172 12.20 9.72 -8.34
CA LEU A 172 12.44 8.66 -7.35
C LEU A 172 13.36 9.11 -6.21
N LEU A 173 14.43 9.83 -6.53
CA LEU A 173 15.36 10.37 -5.52
C LEU A 173 14.75 11.47 -4.66
N ASP A 174 13.59 12.02 -5.04
CA ASP A 174 12.83 12.96 -4.20
C ASP A 174 12.05 12.24 -3.07
N PHE A 175 11.93 10.91 -3.09
CA PHE A 175 11.38 10.15 -1.95
C PHE A 175 12.46 9.90 -0.89
N VAL A 176 12.03 9.61 0.35
CA VAL A 176 12.96 9.14 1.39
C VAL A 176 13.50 7.78 0.96
N HIS A 177 14.81 7.57 0.96
CA HIS A 177 15.41 6.33 0.45
C HIS A 177 16.61 5.87 1.28
N SER A 178 16.76 6.44 2.48
CA SER A 178 17.77 6.02 3.45
C SER A 178 17.30 4.76 4.16
N SER A 179 18.18 3.78 4.26
CA SER A 179 17.96 2.55 5.03
C SER A 179 18.30 2.70 6.52
N VAL A 180 18.93 3.83 6.88
CA VAL A 180 19.42 4.11 8.22
C VAL A 180 19.08 5.55 8.61
N ASN A 181 18.60 5.74 9.83
CA ASN A 181 18.65 7.03 10.51
C ASN A 181 19.97 7.07 11.29
N GLU A 182 20.97 7.81 10.79
CA GLU A 182 22.32 7.85 11.38
C GLU A 182 22.34 8.48 12.78
N ASP A 183 21.46 9.46 13.03
CA ASP A 183 21.37 10.17 14.31
C ASP A 183 20.84 9.25 15.42
N LEU A 184 19.84 8.42 15.09
CA LEU A 184 19.20 7.49 16.03
C LEU A 184 19.76 6.06 15.96
N ARG A 185 20.60 5.76 14.98
CA ARG A 185 21.12 4.41 14.65
C ARG A 185 20.01 3.37 14.46
N ILE A 186 18.91 3.78 13.83
CA ILE A 186 17.78 2.91 13.53
C ILE A 186 17.91 2.39 12.10
N PHE A 187 17.71 1.09 11.92
CA PHE A 187 17.74 0.41 10.63
C PHE A 187 16.33 -0.01 10.24
N HIS A 188 16.03 0.02 8.95
CA HIS A 188 14.75 -0.47 8.45
C HIS A 188 14.64 -1.98 8.70
N LYS A 189 13.51 -2.44 9.24
CA LYS A 189 13.28 -3.86 9.63
C LYS A 189 13.69 -4.86 8.54
N MET A 190 13.24 -4.61 7.31
CA MET A 190 13.55 -5.44 6.13
C MET A 190 15.00 -5.35 5.62
N LEU A 191 15.86 -4.54 6.23
CA LEU A 191 17.26 -4.34 5.86
C LEU A 191 18.22 -4.66 7.02
N GLY A 192 17.73 -5.29 8.08
CA GLY A 192 18.55 -5.81 9.17
C GLY A 192 19.41 -7.00 8.76
N ASP A 193 20.38 -7.36 9.60
CA ASP A 193 21.41 -8.37 9.31
C ASP A 193 20.83 -9.75 8.92
N LYS A 194 19.67 -10.12 9.47
CA LYS A 194 18.97 -11.38 9.16
C LYS A 194 18.55 -11.49 7.68
N PHE A 195 18.28 -10.36 7.00
CA PHE A 195 17.74 -10.34 5.63
C PHE A 195 18.81 -10.18 4.55
N VAL A 196 20.07 -9.92 4.91
CA VAL A 196 21.13 -9.57 3.95
C VAL A 196 21.26 -10.61 2.84
N GLN A 197 21.36 -11.90 3.19
CA GLN A 197 21.50 -12.98 2.22
C GLN A 197 20.26 -13.15 1.33
N GLN A 198 19.05 -12.97 1.89
CA GLN A 198 17.81 -13.07 1.13
C GLN A 198 17.68 -11.91 0.13
N ILE A 199 18.11 -10.70 0.50
CA ILE A 199 18.10 -9.53 -0.38
C ILE A 199 19.10 -9.66 -1.52
N GLU A 200 20.29 -10.19 -1.25
CA GLU A 200 21.27 -10.49 -2.30
C GLU A 200 20.73 -11.52 -3.30
N GLN A 201 20.12 -12.60 -2.81
CA GLN A 201 19.46 -13.59 -3.67
C GLN A 201 18.28 -13.01 -4.45
N LEU A 202 17.48 -12.15 -3.81
CA LEU A 202 16.37 -11.45 -4.46
C LEU A 202 16.88 -10.55 -5.58
N TYR A 203 17.94 -9.77 -5.32
CA TYR A 203 18.57 -8.91 -6.31
C TYR A 203 19.15 -9.72 -7.48
N ASP A 204 19.84 -10.82 -7.23
CA ASP A 204 20.40 -11.66 -8.30
C ASP A 204 19.32 -12.21 -9.23
N ARG A 205 18.20 -12.68 -8.66
CA ARG A 205 17.03 -13.13 -9.43
C ARG A 205 16.42 -11.98 -10.22
N PHE A 206 16.26 -10.82 -9.59
CA PHE A 206 15.73 -9.63 -10.22
C PHE A 206 16.61 -9.15 -11.38
N ALA A 207 17.92 -9.08 -11.16
CA ALA A 207 18.91 -8.67 -12.15
C ALA A 207 18.95 -9.61 -13.35
N ALA A 208 18.82 -10.92 -13.11
CA ALA A 208 18.70 -11.91 -14.17
C ALA A 208 17.39 -11.75 -14.96
N ALA A 209 16.25 -11.55 -14.28
CA ALA A 209 14.94 -11.41 -14.91
C ALA A 209 14.86 -10.21 -15.88
N PHE A 210 15.55 -9.12 -15.58
CA PHE A 210 15.51 -7.89 -16.39
C PHE A 210 16.81 -7.59 -17.15
N SER A 211 17.77 -8.52 -17.15
CA SER A 211 19.07 -8.37 -17.79
C SER A 211 19.79 -7.07 -17.39
N VAL A 212 19.76 -6.73 -16.09
CA VAL A 212 20.23 -5.44 -15.57
C VAL A 212 21.68 -5.14 -15.97
N GLN A 213 22.54 -6.16 -16.04
CA GLN A 213 23.96 -6.00 -16.38
C GLN A 213 24.22 -5.61 -17.85
N THR A 214 23.29 -5.93 -18.75
CA THR A 214 23.44 -5.66 -20.19
C THR A 214 22.49 -4.58 -20.70
N ASN A 215 21.52 -4.16 -19.87
CA ASN A 215 20.55 -3.14 -20.20
C ASN A 215 21.04 -1.76 -19.73
N GLU A 216 21.51 -0.93 -20.68
CA GLU A 216 22.05 0.41 -20.38
C GLU A 216 21.07 1.31 -19.60
N ARG A 217 19.75 1.12 -19.78
CA ARG A 217 18.71 1.89 -19.07
C ARG A 217 18.59 1.50 -17.59
N LEU A 218 19.17 0.36 -17.20
CA LEU A 218 19.11 -0.20 -15.84
C LEU A 218 20.48 -0.24 -15.16
N ASN A 219 21.55 0.31 -15.76
CA ASN A 219 22.90 0.36 -15.18
C ASN A 219 22.96 1.04 -13.79
N TRP A 220 21.94 1.81 -13.43
CA TRP A 220 21.83 2.44 -12.13
C TRP A 220 21.41 1.48 -11.01
N LEU A 221 20.76 0.37 -11.36
CA LEU A 221 20.18 -0.58 -10.41
C LEU A 221 21.25 -1.58 -9.93
N THR A 222 22.23 -1.08 -9.18
CA THR A 222 23.16 -1.91 -8.42
C THR A 222 22.48 -2.54 -7.21
N LEU A 223 23.14 -3.48 -6.51
CA LEU A 223 22.63 -4.03 -5.25
C LEU A 223 22.33 -2.93 -4.21
N GLU A 224 23.20 -1.93 -4.10
CA GLU A 224 22.99 -0.80 -3.18
C GLU A 224 21.82 0.08 -3.60
N ALA A 225 21.64 0.32 -4.90
CA ALA A 225 20.45 1.02 -5.40
C ALA A 225 19.17 0.19 -5.18
N PHE A 226 19.25 -1.14 -5.26
CA PHE A 226 18.14 -2.05 -4.98
C PHE A 226 17.74 -2.02 -3.49
N LYS A 227 18.72 -2.04 -2.57
CA LYS A 227 18.48 -1.82 -1.13
C LYS A 227 17.86 -0.45 -0.86
N SER A 228 18.34 0.59 -1.54
CA SER A 228 17.75 1.93 -1.43
C SER A 228 16.31 1.95 -1.95
N LEU A 229 15.99 1.19 -3.00
CA LEU A 229 14.62 1.04 -3.50
C LEU A 229 13.73 0.30 -2.49
N ILE A 230 14.25 -0.71 -1.78
CA ILE A 230 13.54 -1.36 -0.67
C ILE A 230 13.22 -0.34 0.43
N ALA A 231 14.20 0.44 0.87
CA ALA A 231 13.99 1.49 1.86
C ALA A 231 12.98 2.54 1.38
N LEU A 232 13.05 2.93 0.10
CA LEU A 232 12.13 3.88 -0.51
C LEU A 232 10.69 3.37 -0.48
N VAL A 233 10.44 2.16 -0.96
CA VAL A 233 9.08 1.62 -0.97
C VAL A 233 8.60 1.38 0.47
N GLY A 234 9.46 0.89 1.37
CA GLY A 234 9.11 0.64 2.77
C GLY A 234 8.75 1.90 3.56
N THR A 235 9.41 3.04 3.29
CA THR A 235 9.21 4.29 4.04
C THR A 235 8.20 5.25 3.42
N ASN A 236 7.82 5.06 2.15
CA ASN A 236 6.92 5.96 1.43
C ASN A 236 5.72 5.26 0.78
N GLY A 237 5.65 3.93 0.83
CA GLY A 237 4.54 3.17 0.26
C GLY A 237 3.24 3.52 0.96
N GLN A 238 2.24 3.96 0.20
CA GLN A 238 0.88 4.15 0.70
C GLN A 238 0.06 2.92 0.33
N GLY A 239 -0.50 2.25 1.33
CA GLY A 239 -1.46 1.17 1.15
C GLY A 239 -2.73 1.67 0.45
N ILE A 240 -3.25 0.86 -0.47
CA ILE A 240 -4.49 1.10 -1.22
C ILE A 240 -5.39 -0.10 -0.95
N GLY A 241 -6.36 0.08 -0.05
CA GLY A 241 -7.43 -0.87 0.18
C GLY A 241 -8.67 -0.42 -0.59
N THR A 242 -8.94 -1.04 -1.74
CA THR A 242 -10.17 -0.79 -2.50
C THR A 242 -10.86 -2.10 -2.82
N SER A 243 -12.13 -2.24 -2.49
CA SER A 243 -12.91 -3.43 -2.87
C SER A 243 -14.31 -3.00 -3.24
N SER A 244 -14.92 -3.73 -4.16
CA SER A 244 -16.30 -3.46 -4.55
C SER A 244 -17.26 -3.66 -3.37
N PHE A 245 -16.98 -4.62 -2.48
CA PHE A 245 -17.74 -4.81 -1.25
C PHE A 245 -17.51 -3.68 -0.23
N GLY A 246 -16.27 -3.28 0.04
CA GLY A 246 -15.97 -2.17 0.94
C GLY A 246 -16.60 -0.84 0.49
N ASP A 247 -16.60 -0.57 -0.82
CA ASP A 247 -17.33 0.57 -1.39
C ASP A 247 -18.83 0.48 -1.17
N TRP A 248 -19.40 -0.71 -1.36
CA TRP A 248 -20.82 -0.95 -1.14
C TRP A 248 -21.18 -0.73 0.33
N VAL A 249 -20.40 -1.28 1.27
CA VAL A 249 -20.56 -1.07 2.72
C VAL A 249 -20.52 0.43 3.05
N LYS A 250 -19.52 1.16 2.56
CA LYS A 250 -19.41 2.60 2.76
C LYS A 250 -20.64 3.35 2.25
N THR A 251 -21.08 3.06 1.03
CA THR A 251 -22.24 3.70 0.40
C THR A 251 -23.54 3.39 1.16
N VAL A 252 -23.67 2.17 1.67
CA VAL A 252 -24.78 1.74 2.52
C VAL A 252 -24.78 2.49 3.85
N SER A 253 -23.63 2.64 4.50
CA SER A 253 -23.49 3.38 5.77
C SER A 253 -23.87 4.86 5.65
N GLU A 254 -23.61 5.48 4.50
CA GLU A 254 -24.00 6.88 4.22
C GLU A 254 -25.49 7.04 3.84
N ARG A 255 -26.20 5.95 3.55
CA ARG A 255 -27.61 5.97 3.11
C ARG A 255 -28.58 6.11 4.28
N GLN A 256 -29.63 6.91 4.11
CA GLN A 256 -30.75 6.92 5.06
C GLN A 256 -31.63 5.69 4.84
N LEU A 257 -31.74 4.83 5.87
CA LEU A 257 -32.55 3.62 5.90
C LEU A 257 -33.46 3.66 7.14
N ASP A 258 -34.59 2.95 7.10
CA ASP A 258 -35.37 2.72 8.32
C ASP A 258 -34.61 1.79 9.29
N GLN A 259 -34.98 1.83 10.58
CA GLN A 259 -34.26 1.13 11.65
C GLN A 259 -34.18 -0.38 11.43
N GLN A 260 -35.26 -1.00 10.92
CA GLN A 260 -35.31 -2.44 10.72
C GLN A 260 -34.40 -2.86 9.54
N THR A 261 -34.46 -2.12 8.43
CA THR A 261 -33.58 -2.36 7.29
C THR A 261 -32.12 -2.14 7.66
N ARG A 262 -31.80 -1.05 8.38
CA ARG A 262 -30.45 -0.76 8.87
C ARG A 262 -29.88 -1.92 9.67
N GLN A 263 -30.61 -2.36 10.70
CA GLN A 263 -30.17 -3.46 11.56
C GLN A 263 -29.92 -4.74 10.75
N SER A 264 -30.85 -5.11 9.86
CA SER A 264 -30.70 -6.33 9.04
C SER A 264 -29.51 -6.27 8.09
N VAL A 265 -29.18 -5.09 7.56
CA VAL A 265 -28.06 -4.91 6.63
C VAL A 265 -26.73 -4.89 7.39
N ASP A 266 -26.67 -4.25 8.56
CA ASP A 266 -25.47 -4.24 9.40
C ASP A 266 -25.15 -5.67 9.90
N GLU A 267 -26.14 -6.44 10.34
CA GLU A 267 -25.98 -7.86 10.71
C GLU A 267 -25.47 -8.72 9.54
N LEU A 268 -25.96 -8.47 8.31
CA LEU A 268 -25.47 -9.13 7.10
C LEU A 268 -24.01 -8.76 6.80
N ILE A 269 -23.64 -7.48 6.95
CA ILE A 269 -22.27 -7.02 6.70
C ILE A 269 -21.29 -7.74 7.63
N ASP A 270 -21.61 -7.83 8.92
CA ASP A 270 -20.79 -8.54 9.90
C ASP A 270 -20.70 -10.04 9.58
N GLU A 271 -21.82 -10.69 9.22
CA GLU A 271 -21.83 -12.10 8.81
C GLU A 271 -20.92 -12.35 7.59
N LEU A 272 -20.98 -11.46 6.59
CA LEU A 272 -20.21 -11.59 5.36
C LEU A 272 -18.71 -11.38 5.60
N TYR A 273 -18.33 -10.41 6.44
CA TYR A 273 -16.93 -10.24 6.82
C TYR A 273 -16.38 -11.47 7.53
N ASN A 274 -17.12 -12.05 8.47
CA ASN A 274 -16.72 -13.29 9.15
C ASN A 274 -16.59 -14.47 8.17
N LYS A 275 -17.55 -14.65 7.26
CA LYS A 275 -17.49 -15.72 6.24
C LYS A 275 -16.30 -15.58 5.30
N MET A 276 -15.98 -14.36 4.87
CA MET A 276 -14.81 -14.12 4.04
C MET A 276 -13.53 -14.38 4.83
N ASP A 277 -13.44 -13.95 6.09
CA ASP A 277 -12.28 -14.21 6.96
C ASP A 277 -12.02 -15.72 7.15
N GLU A 278 -13.07 -16.53 7.29
CA GLU A 278 -12.94 -18.00 7.37
C GLU A 278 -12.33 -18.64 6.09
N VAL A 279 -12.52 -18.03 4.92
CA VAL A 279 -12.14 -18.60 3.62
C VAL A 279 -10.83 -18.02 3.09
N VAL A 280 -10.64 -16.71 3.20
CA VAL A 280 -9.48 -15.98 2.67
C VAL A 280 -8.57 -15.38 3.75
N GLY A 281 -8.92 -15.55 5.03
CA GLY A 281 -8.20 -14.97 6.17
C GLY A 281 -8.48 -13.48 6.33
N THR A 282 -7.68 -12.82 7.18
CA THR A 282 -7.84 -11.41 7.62
C THR A 282 -7.64 -10.38 6.50
N PHE A 283 -7.49 -10.83 5.26
CA PHE A 283 -7.31 -10.01 4.06
C PHE A 283 -8.65 -9.82 3.37
N LEU A 284 -9.23 -8.61 3.45
CA LEU A 284 -10.62 -8.37 3.00
C LEU A 284 -10.80 -7.29 1.91
N ASN A 285 -9.77 -6.53 1.49
CA ASN A 285 -9.87 -5.63 0.31
C ASN A 285 -8.99 -6.08 -0.87
N ASN A 286 -9.17 -5.47 -2.06
CA ASN A 286 -8.05 -5.49 -3.02
C ASN A 286 -6.98 -4.57 -2.45
N GLU A 287 -5.95 -5.20 -1.89
CA GLU A 287 -4.84 -4.52 -1.26
C GLU A 287 -3.70 -4.37 -2.26
N GLY A 288 -3.16 -3.16 -2.30
CA GLY A 288 -1.97 -2.82 -3.06
C GLY A 288 -1.23 -1.67 -2.41
N SER A 289 -0.17 -1.22 -3.06
CA SER A 289 0.58 -0.05 -2.62
C SER A 289 0.97 0.82 -3.80
N ALA A 290 1.26 2.08 -3.51
CA ALA A 290 1.70 3.04 -4.49
C ALA A 290 2.62 4.11 -3.91
N LEU A 291 3.34 4.79 -4.80
CA LEU A 291 4.24 5.89 -4.47
C LEU A 291 3.63 7.22 -4.94
N TYR A 292 3.44 8.14 -4.00
CA TYR A 292 2.82 9.44 -4.24
C TYR A 292 3.79 10.57 -3.86
N ALA A 293 4.06 11.46 -4.80
CA ALA A 293 5.12 12.45 -4.63
C ALA A 293 4.76 13.53 -3.61
N MET A 294 3.52 13.98 -3.56
CA MET A 294 3.07 14.98 -2.59
C MET A 294 2.69 14.35 -1.25
N GLN A 295 1.98 13.21 -1.26
CA GLN A 295 1.64 12.51 -0.01
C GLN A 295 2.87 12.05 0.79
N SER A 296 3.97 11.63 0.13
CA SER A 296 5.22 11.23 0.83
C SER A 296 5.92 12.38 1.59
N LYS A 297 5.45 13.62 1.44
CA LYS A 297 5.95 14.80 2.15
C LYS A 297 5.12 15.16 3.39
N ILE A 298 4.07 14.41 3.69
CA ILE A 298 3.18 14.67 4.84
C ILE A 298 3.71 13.89 6.03
N ASN A 299 3.97 14.58 7.14
CA ASN A 299 4.53 13.95 8.34
C ASN A 299 3.49 13.18 9.15
N HIS A 300 3.99 12.32 10.04
CA HIS A 300 3.18 11.57 11.00
C HIS A 300 2.74 12.42 12.21
N SER A 301 1.54 12.14 12.72
CA SER A 301 1.11 12.45 14.09
C SER A 301 0.21 11.34 14.63
N CYS A 302 0.37 10.97 15.91
CA CYS A 302 -0.59 10.07 16.59
C CYS A 302 -1.93 10.76 16.92
N THR A 303 -2.02 12.07 16.66
CA THR A 303 -3.24 12.89 16.63
C THR A 303 -3.30 13.60 15.27
N PRO A 304 -3.62 12.86 14.19
CA PRO A 304 -3.61 13.44 12.85
C PRO A 304 -4.69 14.50 12.69
N ASN A 305 -4.46 15.46 11.80
CA ASN A 305 -5.42 16.50 11.45
C ASN A 305 -5.90 16.39 9.99
N ALA A 306 -5.40 15.40 9.26
CA ALA A 306 -5.87 14.98 7.96
C ALA A 306 -5.77 13.46 7.80
N GLU A 307 -6.45 12.91 6.81
CA GLU A 307 -6.45 11.49 6.48
C GLU A 307 -6.38 11.26 4.97
N ILE A 308 -5.92 10.08 4.57
CA ILE A 308 -5.91 9.64 3.18
C ILE A 308 -7.20 8.87 2.89
N VAL A 309 -7.89 9.23 1.82
CA VAL A 309 -9.08 8.52 1.32
C VAL A 309 -8.95 8.25 -0.17
N PHE A 310 -9.68 7.23 -0.66
CA PHE A 310 -9.70 6.86 -2.09
C PHE A 310 -11.11 7.09 -2.67
N PRO A 311 -11.50 8.35 -2.98
CA PRO A 311 -12.89 8.69 -3.29
C PRO A 311 -13.42 8.07 -4.59
N LYS A 312 -12.53 7.60 -5.47
CA LYS A 312 -12.87 7.02 -6.78
C LYS A 312 -12.77 5.48 -6.80
N SER A 313 -12.51 4.86 -5.64
CA SER A 313 -12.24 3.43 -5.51
C SER A 313 -11.19 2.94 -6.51
N ASN A 314 -10.05 3.62 -6.50
CA ASN A 314 -8.90 3.30 -7.32
C ASN A 314 -7.67 3.93 -6.65
N HIS A 315 -6.53 3.86 -7.30
CA HIS A 315 -5.27 4.43 -6.82
C HIS A 315 -5.23 5.98 -6.74
N VAL A 316 -6.32 6.70 -7.01
CA VAL A 316 -6.32 8.16 -6.85
C VAL A 316 -6.61 8.48 -5.40
N LEU A 317 -5.59 8.96 -4.68
CA LEU A 317 -5.75 9.38 -3.30
C LEU A 317 -6.32 10.79 -3.23
N ALA A 318 -6.98 11.09 -2.12
CA ALA A 318 -7.32 12.44 -1.71
C ALA A 318 -6.93 12.64 -0.25
N LEU A 319 -6.32 13.78 0.06
CA LEU A 319 -6.06 14.19 1.44
C LEU A 319 -7.26 14.98 1.94
N ARG A 320 -7.95 14.49 2.97
CA ARG A 320 -9.12 15.12 3.59
C ARG A 320 -8.76 15.70 4.96
N ALA A 321 -9.20 16.92 5.24
CA ALA A 321 -9.03 17.52 6.56
C ALA A 321 -10.02 16.91 7.57
N LEU A 322 -9.55 16.61 8.79
CA LEU A 322 -10.34 16.07 9.90
C LEU A 322 -10.90 17.15 10.85
N ARG A 323 -10.48 18.40 10.63
CA ARG A 323 -10.92 19.60 11.35
C ARG A 323 -10.48 20.83 10.57
N ASP A 324 -10.90 22.01 11.03
CA ASP A 324 -10.35 23.27 10.54
C ASP A 324 -8.84 23.36 10.80
N LEU A 325 -8.08 23.81 9.78
CA LEU A 325 -6.63 23.99 9.82
C LEU A 325 -6.28 25.45 9.54
N ALA A 326 -5.53 26.07 10.45
CA ALA A 326 -5.14 27.48 10.31
C ALA A 326 -4.02 27.66 9.27
N PRO A 327 -3.92 28.84 8.62
CA PRO A 327 -2.77 29.15 7.78
C PRO A 327 -1.46 28.99 8.54
N GLY A 328 -0.52 28.25 7.97
CA GLY A 328 0.79 27.96 8.55
C GLY A 328 0.85 26.72 9.44
N GLU A 329 -0.28 26.08 9.73
CA GLU A 329 -0.34 24.83 10.50
C GLU A 329 0.23 23.64 9.70
N GLU A 330 0.97 22.74 10.37
CA GLU A 330 1.48 21.52 9.76
C GLU A 330 0.33 20.52 9.56
N ILE A 331 0.26 19.92 8.38
CA ILE A 331 -0.69 18.88 8.04
C ILE A 331 -0.02 17.54 8.30
N CYS A 332 -0.64 16.71 9.13
CA CYS A 332 -0.13 15.41 9.52
C CYS A 332 -1.20 14.32 9.35
N ILE A 333 -0.78 13.15 8.88
CA ILE A 333 -1.58 11.92 8.84
C ILE A 333 -1.08 10.91 9.88
N SER A 334 -1.83 9.83 10.12
CA SER A 334 -1.29 8.66 10.82
C SER A 334 -0.58 7.75 9.83
N TYR A 335 0.54 7.18 10.23
CA TYR A 335 1.27 6.14 9.50
C TYR A 335 0.95 4.74 10.05
N LEU A 336 0.22 4.71 11.17
CA LEU A 336 -0.25 3.53 11.85
C LEU A 336 -1.72 3.31 11.49
N ASP A 337 -2.11 2.06 11.31
CA ASP A 337 -3.53 1.68 11.23
C ASP A 337 -4.27 2.01 12.54
N GLU A 338 -5.59 1.90 12.51
CA GLU A 338 -6.44 2.25 13.65
C GLU A 338 -6.11 1.43 14.91
N CYS A 339 -5.87 0.13 14.77
CA CYS A 339 -5.53 -0.74 15.89
C CYS A 339 -4.21 -0.29 16.54
N ASN A 340 -3.15 -0.15 15.75
CA ASN A 340 -1.84 0.31 16.23
C ASN A 340 -1.89 1.74 16.79
N LEU A 341 -2.71 2.62 16.21
CA LEU A 341 -2.89 3.99 16.71
C LEU A 341 -3.56 4.03 18.09
N GLN A 342 -4.37 3.04 18.45
CA GLN A 342 -4.97 2.97 19.78
C GLN A 342 -4.05 2.34 20.85
N ARG A 343 -2.97 1.67 20.45
CA ARG A 343 -2.02 1.02 21.38
C ARG A 343 -1.20 2.02 22.20
N SER A 344 -0.41 1.50 23.15
CA SER A 344 0.41 2.28 24.08
C SER A 344 1.44 3.16 23.35
N ARG A 345 1.97 4.18 24.05
CA ARG A 345 3.05 5.00 23.49
C ARG A 345 4.23 4.12 23.06
N HIS A 346 4.57 3.12 23.88
CA HIS A 346 5.66 2.19 23.61
C HIS A 346 5.48 1.48 22.26
N SER A 347 4.34 0.80 22.08
CA SER A 347 4.06 0.02 20.87
C SER A 347 4.01 0.91 19.62
N ARG A 348 3.43 2.11 19.71
CA ARG A 348 3.44 3.08 18.60
C ARG A 348 4.87 3.52 18.24
N GLN A 349 5.72 3.80 19.21
CA GLN A 349 7.11 4.19 18.96
C GLN A 349 7.94 3.02 18.41
N LYS A 350 7.74 1.79 18.89
CA LYS A 350 8.37 0.58 18.33
C LYS A 350 8.09 0.48 16.82
N ASN A 351 6.82 0.52 16.43
CA ASN A 351 6.40 0.48 15.02
C ASN A 351 7.00 1.63 14.20
N LEU A 352 6.90 2.87 14.68
CA LEU A 352 7.42 4.02 13.93
C LEU A 352 8.94 3.98 13.75
N ARG A 353 9.68 3.48 14.74
CA ARG A 353 11.12 3.27 14.61
C ARG A 353 11.43 2.18 13.60
N GLU A 354 10.81 1.01 13.70
CA GLU A 354 11.11 -0.15 12.85
C GLU A 354 10.84 0.10 11.35
N TYR A 355 9.73 0.79 11.04
CA TYR A 355 9.26 0.96 9.66
C TYR A 355 9.61 2.34 9.07
N TYR A 356 9.65 3.39 9.88
CA TYR A 356 9.80 4.77 9.40
C TYR A 356 11.03 5.50 9.93
N LEU A 357 11.82 4.85 10.79
CA LEU A 357 13.13 5.32 11.25
C LEU A 357 13.11 6.66 11.99
N PHE A 358 12.05 6.94 12.76
CA PHE A 358 11.95 8.16 13.58
C PHE A 358 11.24 7.90 14.91
N GLU A 359 11.39 8.85 15.85
CA GLU A 359 10.64 8.88 17.10
C GLU A 359 9.59 9.99 17.06
N CYS A 360 8.34 9.64 17.35
CA CYS A 360 7.23 10.59 17.29
C CYS A 360 7.23 11.50 18.52
N GLN A 361 7.22 12.81 18.29
CA GLN A 361 7.14 13.85 19.32
C GLN A 361 5.84 14.66 19.18
N CYS A 362 4.74 14.01 18.75
CA CYS A 362 3.43 14.67 18.72
C CYS A 362 2.88 14.87 20.14
N GLU A 363 1.90 15.76 20.28
CA GLU A 363 1.24 16.09 21.56
C GLU A 363 0.82 14.85 22.35
N ARG A 364 0.24 13.84 21.68
CA ARG A 364 -0.16 12.58 22.33
C ARG A 364 1.05 11.82 22.87
N CYS A 365 2.12 11.67 22.08
CA CYS A 365 3.34 10.99 22.53
C CYS A 365 4.08 11.74 23.64
N GLU A 366 4.02 13.07 23.65
CA GLU A 366 4.59 13.88 24.73
C GLU A 366 3.77 13.76 26.02
N SER A 367 2.44 13.79 25.92
CA SER A 367 1.55 13.65 27.08
C SER A 367 1.67 12.29 27.78
N GLN A 368 2.07 11.26 27.04
CA GLN A 368 2.19 9.87 27.51
C GLN A 368 3.63 9.48 27.87
N ILE A 369 4.57 10.42 27.96
CA ILE A 369 6.00 10.12 28.18
C ILE A 369 6.29 9.45 29.53
N ALA A 370 5.42 9.65 30.52
CA ALA A 370 5.55 9.08 31.86
C ALA A 370 4.72 7.80 32.05
N ASP A 371 3.98 7.37 31.01
CA ASP A 371 3.24 6.11 31.04
C ASP A 371 4.23 4.94 31.07
N PRO A 372 3.95 3.85 31.78
CA PRO A 372 4.81 2.68 31.78
C PRO A 372 4.89 2.08 30.37
N ASP A 373 6.07 1.55 30.03
CA ASP A 373 6.30 0.80 28.80
C ASP A 373 5.63 -0.57 28.91
N GLU A 374 4.31 -0.61 28.75
CA GLU A 374 3.51 -1.84 28.73
C GLU A 374 3.21 -2.24 27.28
N THR A 375 3.54 -3.49 26.96
CA THR A 375 3.07 -4.24 25.79
C THR A 375 1.92 -5.14 26.25
N SER A 376 0.81 -5.20 25.52
CA SER A 376 -0.26 -6.17 25.86
C SER A 376 0.22 -7.59 25.55
N GLU A 377 -0.26 -8.61 26.27
CA GLU A 377 0.07 -10.03 26.04
C GLU A 377 -0.15 -10.45 24.56
N GLU A 378 -1.15 -9.86 23.89
CA GLU A 378 -1.41 -10.04 22.44
C GLU A 378 -0.28 -9.51 21.51
N GLU A 379 0.73 -8.83 22.04
CA GLU A 379 1.91 -8.38 21.28
C GLU A 379 3.09 -9.36 21.33
N GLU A 380 3.13 -10.26 22.32
CA GLU A 380 4.16 -11.31 22.41
C GLU A 380 3.90 -12.37 21.32
N ASP A 381 2.65 -12.83 21.18
CA ASP A 381 2.25 -13.86 20.21
C ASP A 381 2.39 -13.43 18.72
N ALA A 382 2.47 -12.12 18.43
CA ALA A 382 2.67 -11.60 17.08
C ALA A 382 4.16 -11.44 16.69
N ASP A 383 5.07 -11.49 17.68
CA ASP A 383 6.53 -11.55 17.48
C ASP A 383 7.04 -13.01 17.44
N ASP A 384 6.33 -13.96 18.09
CA ASP A 384 6.72 -15.38 18.20
C ASP A 384 6.54 -16.22 16.92
N GLY A 385 6.12 -15.62 15.81
CA GLY A 385 6.16 -16.27 14.49
C GLY A 385 7.58 -16.48 13.95
N ASP A 386 8.58 -15.82 14.53
CA ASP A 386 10.01 -15.90 14.15
C ASP A 386 10.96 -16.10 15.36
N GLU A 387 10.41 -16.32 16.56
CA GLU A 387 11.16 -16.56 17.80
C GLU A 387 10.70 -17.88 18.45
N ASP A 388 11.06 -19.05 17.89
CA ASP A 388 11.21 -20.31 18.65
C ASP A 388 11.60 -21.49 17.75
N GLU A 389 12.89 -21.65 17.44
CA GLU A 389 13.54 -22.97 17.29
C GLU A 389 15.04 -22.77 17.54
N ASP A 390 15.48 -22.81 18.79
CA ASP A 390 16.81 -23.31 19.20
C ASP A 390 17.04 -23.10 20.71
N MET A 391 16.27 -23.80 21.55
CA MET A 391 16.73 -24.15 22.90
C MET A 391 16.25 -25.55 23.31
N ASP A 392 17.22 -26.33 23.79
CA ASP A 392 17.18 -27.68 24.38
C ASP A 392 16.93 -28.86 23.41
N ASP A 393 17.73 -29.94 23.40
CA ASP A 393 18.41 -30.55 24.53
C ASP A 393 19.85 -30.99 24.21
N SER A 394 20.73 -30.67 25.16
CA SER A 394 21.96 -31.38 25.45
C SER A 394 21.72 -32.85 25.83
N ASP A 395 22.54 -33.74 25.28
CA ASP A 395 23.02 -34.96 25.95
C ASP A 395 24.50 -35.20 25.59
#